data_AF-A0A2G5WTX6-F1
#
_entry.id   AF-A0A2G5WTX6-F1
#
_cell.length_a   1.000
_cell.length_b   1.000
_cell.length_c   1.000
_cell.angle_alpha   90.00
_cell.angle_beta   90.00
_cell.angle_gamma   90.00
#
_symmetry.space_group_name_H-M   'P 1'
#
loop_
_entity.id
_entity.type
_entity.pdbx_description
1 polymer ?
#
loop_
_entity_poly.entity_id
_entity_poly.type
_entity_poly.pdbx_seq_one_letter_code
_entity_poly.pdbx_strand_id
1 'polypeptide(L)'
;MLTTIEIDKELTKNRDLETATFGMGCFWGPEARFGSLPGVIRTRVGYTGGTTPAPTYKTMEDHTETLEIDYDPTSISYEEILLHFWRNHYPNRDQYKGQQYVSSLRYHNLQQKQIISLVKREMEIELGESIETEITPLGHFTLAENRHQKYYLKRYPNILEQLHSLYPSAESLIDSTFAARMNGFVKGFGTRDQIVNEMESWPLHENVRQQLIQQFLKLKW
;
A
#
# COMPACT_ATOMS: atom_id res chain seq x y z
N MET A 1 -11.89 15.37 -19.20
CA MET A 1 -11.47 15.19 -17.81
C MET A 1 -10.39 14.14 -17.85
N LEU A 2 -9.20 14.41 -17.30
CA LEU A 2 -8.12 13.43 -17.31
C LEU A 2 -8.53 12.22 -16.47
N THR A 3 -8.16 11.03 -16.93
CA THR A 3 -8.32 9.78 -16.20
C THR A 3 -7.21 9.63 -15.15
N THR A 4 -7.41 8.76 -14.17
CA THR A 4 -6.35 8.38 -13.21
C THR A 4 -5.10 7.86 -13.90
N ILE A 5 -5.22 7.18 -15.04
CA ILE A 5 -4.06 6.73 -15.83
C ILE A 5 -3.16 7.91 -16.23
N GLU A 6 -3.76 9.02 -16.68
CA GLU A 6 -3.02 10.21 -17.08
C GLU A 6 -2.48 10.98 -15.87
N ILE A 7 -3.29 11.08 -14.81
CA ILE A 7 -2.89 11.73 -13.55
C ILE A 7 -1.71 11.01 -12.92
N ASP A 8 -1.80 9.69 -12.74
CA ASP A 8 -0.74 8.89 -12.11
C ASP A 8 0.53 8.88 -12.98
N LYS A 9 0.40 8.89 -14.32
CA LYS A 9 1.55 9.07 -15.23
C LYS A 9 2.25 10.41 -15.04
N GLU A 10 1.50 11.48 -14.79
CA GLU A 10 2.06 12.81 -14.52
C GLU A 10 2.67 12.88 -13.11
N LEU A 11 2.00 12.33 -12.10
CA LEU A 11 2.49 12.23 -10.71
C LEU A 11 3.86 11.55 -10.63
N THR A 12 4.04 10.47 -11.39
CA THR A 12 5.27 9.67 -11.36
C THR A 12 6.27 10.06 -12.45
N LYS A 13 6.02 11.14 -13.19
CA LYS A 13 6.90 11.55 -14.28
C LYS A 13 8.29 11.92 -13.74
N ASN A 14 9.32 11.32 -14.33
CA ASN A 14 10.72 11.50 -13.92
C ASN A 14 11.02 11.11 -12.45
N ARG A 15 10.22 10.20 -11.88
CA ARG A 15 10.47 9.64 -10.56
C ARG A 15 10.96 8.20 -10.70
N ASP A 16 12.04 7.88 -9.99
CA ASP A 16 12.53 6.52 -9.86
C ASP A 16 11.85 5.89 -8.62
N LEU A 17 10.73 5.21 -8.86
CA LEU A 17 9.98 4.56 -7.79
C LEU A 17 10.68 3.28 -7.35
N GLU A 18 10.57 2.99 -6.05
CA GLU A 18 11.00 1.73 -5.45
C GLU A 18 9.79 0.97 -4.89
N THR A 19 9.97 -0.33 -4.66
CA THR A 19 8.90 -1.21 -4.19
C THR A 19 9.26 -1.87 -2.85
N ALA A 20 8.34 -1.82 -1.89
CA ALA A 20 8.40 -2.55 -0.62
C ALA A 20 7.35 -3.66 -0.60
N THR A 21 7.70 -4.85 -0.07
CA THR A 21 6.79 -6.00 -0.02
C THR A 21 6.82 -6.67 1.35
N PHE A 22 5.68 -6.74 2.04
CA PHE A 22 5.59 -7.31 3.38
C PHE A 22 4.20 -7.84 3.76
N GLY A 23 4.17 -8.81 4.67
CA GLY A 23 2.96 -9.33 5.31
C GLY A 23 2.90 -8.91 6.78
N MET A 24 1.74 -8.46 7.24
CA MET A 24 1.51 -8.02 8.63
C MET A 24 0.10 -8.39 9.13
N GLY A 25 -0.35 -9.59 8.77
CA GLY A 25 -1.72 -10.06 8.98
C GLY A 25 -2.63 -9.78 7.78
N CYS A 26 -3.94 -9.68 8.01
CA CYS A 26 -4.90 -9.43 6.93
C CYS A 26 -4.57 -8.14 6.18
N PHE A 27 -4.39 -8.24 4.87
CA PHE A 27 -3.80 -7.18 4.05
C PHE A 27 -4.69 -5.93 3.84
N TRP A 28 -5.98 -5.97 4.19
CA TRP A 28 -6.91 -4.86 3.92
C TRP A 28 -6.58 -3.62 4.76
N GLY A 29 -6.35 -3.84 6.06
CA GLY A 29 -5.95 -2.79 7.00
C GLY A 29 -4.61 -2.15 6.61
N PRO A 30 -3.55 -2.96 6.41
CA PRO A 30 -2.26 -2.51 5.89
C PRO A 30 -2.37 -1.74 4.58
N GLU A 31 -3.11 -2.22 3.58
CA GLU A 31 -3.26 -1.51 2.29
C GLU A 31 -3.79 -0.08 2.47
N ALA A 32 -4.80 0.08 3.33
CA ALA A 32 -5.37 1.39 3.63
C ALA A 32 -4.41 2.26 4.45
N ARG A 33 -3.71 1.66 5.43
CA ARG A 33 -2.75 2.35 6.29
C ARG A 33 -1.60 2.94 5.48
N PHE A 34 -0.91 2.10 4.71
CA PHE A 34 0.23 2.56 3.91
C PHE A 34 -0.22 3.41 2.72
N GLY A 35 -1.39 3.11 2.14
CA GLY A 35 -1.96 3.92 1.07
C GLY A 35 -2.28 5.38 1.49
N SER A 36 -2.35 5.66 2.79
CA SER A 36 -2.55 7.01 3.33
C SER A 36 -1.27 7.83 3.51
N LEU A 37 -0.09 7.22 3.40
CA LEU A 37 1.18 7.90 3.68
C LEU A 37 1.61 8.78 2.49
N PRO A 38 2.00 10.04 2.72
CA PRO A 38 2.69 10.84 1.70
C PRO A 38 3.95 10.11 1.20
N GLY A 39 4.23 10.24 -0.09
CA GLY A 39 5.34 9.52 -0.75
C GLY A 39 5.01 8.09 -1.19
N VAL A 40 3.99 7.45 -0.62
CA VAL A 40 3.44 6.21 -1.19
C VAL A 40 2.63 6.54 -2.44
N ILE A 41 3.01 5.96 -3.57
CA ILE A 41 2.36 6.18 -4.87
C ILE A 41 1.18 5.23 -5.04
N ARG A 42 1.38 3.92 -4.85
CA ARG A 42 0.27 2.96 -4.96
C ARG A 42 0.49 1.77 -4.04
N THR A 43 -0.61 1.11 -3.73
CA THR A 43 -0.63 -0.10 -2.91
C THR A 43 -1.35 -1.22 -3.65
N ARG A 44 -0.86 -2.46 -3.53
CA ARG A 44 -1.45 -3.64 -4.14
C ARG A 44 -1.42 -4.77 -3.13
N VAL A 45 -2.51 -5.50 -2.97
CA VAL A 45 -2.54 -6.67 -2.09
C VAL A 45 -2.42 -7.97 -2.87
N GLY A 46 -1.81 -8.98 -2.29
CA GLY A 46 -1.47 -10.22 -2.99
C GLY A 46 -0.99 -11.31 -2.06
N TYR A 47 -0.39 -12.33 -2.68
CA TYR A 47 0.12 -13.51 -2.03
C TYR A 47 1.56 -13.75 -2.46
N THR A 48 2.44 -14.07 -1.51
CA THR A 48 3.83 -14.47 -1.78
C THR A 48 4.38 -15.34 -0.66
N GLY A 49 5.57 -15.91 -0.86
CA GLY A 49 6.28 -16.73 0.12
C GLY A 49 6.00 -18.22 0.00
N GLY A 50 4.92 -18.61 -0.68
CA GLY A 50 4.56 -19.99 -0.92
C GLY A 50 5.09 -20.57 -2.23
N THR A 51 4.77 -21.83 -2.48
CA THR A 51 5.26 -22.62 -3.62
C THR A 51 4.19 -22.89 -4.67
N THR A 52 2.91 -22.81 -4.32
CA THR A 52 1.79 -23.06 -5.24
C THR A 52 1.76 -21.99 -6.35
N PRO A 53 1.66 -22.36 -7.64
CA PRO A 53 1.54 -21.39 -8.72
C PRO A 53 0.15 -20.74 -8.71
N ALA A 54 0.11 -19.41 -8.92
CA ALA A 54 -1.12 -18.62 -9.02
C ALA A 54 -2.11 -18.82 -7.83
N PRO A 55 -1.68 -18.55 -6.59
CA PRO A 55 -2.55 -18.63 -5.41
C PRO A 55 -3.77 -17.71 -5.53
N THR A 56 -4.90 -18.20 -5.01
CA THR A 56 -6.12 -17.40 -4.78
C THR A 56 -6.43 -17.40 -3.30
N TYR A 57 -7.33 -16.52 -2.83
CA TYR A 57 -7.73 -16.51 -1.42
C TYR A 57 -8.19 -17.89 -0.91
N LYS A 58 -8.78 -18.72 -1.78
CA LYS A 58 -9.28 -20.06 -1.44
C LYS A 58 -8.22 -21.16 -1.55
N THR A 59 -7.13 -20.91 -2.26
CA THR A 59 -6.12 -21.92 -2.65
C THR A 59 -4.70 -21.41 -2.43
N MET A 60 -4.50 -20.52 -1.45
CA MET A 60 -3.21 -19.88 -1.21
C MET A 60 -2.22 -20.75 -0.42
N GLU A 61 -2.67 -21.84 0.19
CA GLU A 61 -1.83 -22.84 0.86
C GLU A 61 -0.75 -22.24 1.78
N ASP A 62 0.51 -22.26 1.35
CA ASP A 62 1.71 -21.82 2.07
C ASP A 62 2.10 -20.36 1.77
N HIS A 63 1.29 -19.62 1.00
CA HIS A 63 1.50 -18.20 0.80
C HIS A 63 1.02 -17.37 2.00
N THR A 64 1.58 -16.17 2.10
CA THR A 64 1.21 -15.14 3.09
C THR A 64 0.44 -14.01 2.40
N GLU A 65 -0.62 -13.50 3.04
CA GLU A 65 -1.27 -12.26 2.62
C GLU A 65 -0.27 -11.10 2.74
N THR A 66 -0.03 -10.44 1.62
CA THR A 66 1.09 -9.51 1.46
C THR A 66 0.61 -8.22 0.81
N LEU A 67 1.25 -7.12 1.22
CA LEU A 67 1.12 -5.80 0.66
C LEU A 67 2.38 -5.47 -0.16
N GLU A 68 2.18 -4.99 -1.38
CA GLU A 68 3.19 -4.36 -2.21
C GLU A 68 2.92 -2.85 -2.27
N ILE A 69 3.96 -2.04 -2.08
CA ILE A 69 3.91 -0.58 -2.04
C ILE A 69 4.92 -0.06 -3.03
N ASP A 70 4.48 0.70 -4.02
CA ASP A 70 5.40 1.54 -4.80
C ASP A 70 5.46 2.91 -4.12
N TYR A 71 6.67 3.37 -3.82
CA TYR A 71 6.93 4.62 -3.13
C TYR A 71 8.00 5.43 -3.87
N ASP A 72 7.96 6.73 -3.66
CA ASP A 72 9.03 7.62 -4.10
C ASP A 72 10.05 7.80 -2.97
N PRO A 73 11.29 7.27 -3.13
CA PRO A 73 12.34 7.35 -2.10
C PRO A 73 12.79 8.79 -1.79
N THR A 74 12.46 9.77 -2.63
CA THR A 74 12.71 11.20 -2.36
C THR A 74 11.68 11.82 -1.42
N SER A 75 10.53 11.15 -1.24
CA SER A 75 9.41 11.62 -0.41
C SER A 75 9.25 10.82 0.88
N ILE A 76 9.47 9.49 0.84
CA ILE A 76 9.45 8.60 1.99
C ILE A 76 10.54 7.53 1.82
N SER A 77 11.38 7.34 2.84
CA SER A 77 12.45 6.34 2.80
C SER A 77 11.94 4.93 3.08
N TYR A 78 12.70 3.92 2.63
CA TYR A 78 12.41 2.52 2.98
C TYR A 78 12.49 2.28 4.50
N GLU A 79 13.37 2.99 5.19
CA GLU A 79 13.48 2.96 6.65
C GLU A 79 12.20 3.43 7.34
N GLU A 80 11.62 4.54 6.90
CA GLU A 80 10.34 5.05 7.43
C GLU A 80 9.19 4.06 7.19
N ILE A 81 9.18 3.38 6.04
CA ILE A 81 8.19 2.33 5.74
C ILE A 81 8.36 1.16 6.72
N LEU A 82 9.59 0.72 7.02
CA LEU A 82 9.88 -0.37 7.95
C LEU A 82 9.54 -0.01 9.41
N LEU A 83 9.88 1.20 9.84
CA LEU A 83 9.49 1.73 11.15
C LEU A 83 7.96 1.76 11.27
N HIS A 84 7.26 2.21 10.23
CA HIS A 84 5.80 2.21 10.20
C HIS A 84 5.23 0.79 10.25
N PHE A 85 5.85 -0.17 9.57
CA PHE A 85 5.46 -1.58 9.59
C PHE A 85 5.53 -2.16 11.00
N TRP A 86 6.68 -2.11 11.68
CA TRP A 86 6.84 -2.72 13.01
C TRP A 86 6.07 -1.97 14.11
N ARG A 87 5.92 -0.64 14.01
CA ARG A 87 5.10 0.11 14.99
C ARG A 87 3.60 -0.14 14.89
N ASN A 88 3.13 -0.75 13.80
CA ASN A 88 1.69 -0.94 13.55
C ASN A 88 1.23 -2.39 13.49
N HIS A 89 2.08 -3.35 13.87
CA HIS A 89 1.66 -4.71 14.21
C HIS A 89 2.66 -5.35 15.18
N TYR A 90 2.21 -6.33 15.94
CA TYR A 90 3.12 -7.14 16.76
C TYR A 90 3.79 -8.22 15.88
N PRO A 91 5.13 -8.28 15.80
CA PRO A 91 5.83 -9.17 14.87
C PRO A 91 5.94 -10.64 15.33
N ASN A 92 5.85 -10.90 16.64
CA ASN A 92 6.11 -12.22 17.25
C ASN A 92 4.80 -12.96 17.57
N ARG A 93 3.85 -12.96 16.63
CA ARG A 93 2.57 -13.63 16.87
C ARG A 93 2.74 -15.14 16.79
N ASP A 94 2.13 -15.85 17.73
CA ASP A 94 1.85 -17.28 17.58
C ASP A 94 1.15 -17.52 16.23
N GLN A 95 1.44 -18.65 15.58
CA GLN A 95 0.93 -19.02 14.25
C GLN A 95 -0.58 -19.36 14.26
N TYR A 96 -1.41 -18.49 14.85
CA TYR A 96 -2.83 -18.64 15.14
C TYR A 96 -3.69 -18.97 13.92
N LYS A 97 -3.16 -18.85 12.70
CA LYS A 97 -3.78 -19.31 11.43
C LYS A 97 -2.74 -19.78 10.39
N GLY A 98 -1.61 -20.32 10.84
CA GLY A 98 -0.52 -20.75 9.96
C GLY A 98 0.11 -19.59 9.17
N GLN A 99 0.60 -19.90 7.96
CA GLN A 99 1.44 -19.01 7.14
C GLN A 99 0.72 -17.78 6.57
N GLN A 100 -0.61 -17.76 6.58
CA GLN A 100 -1.40 -16.71 5.93
C GLN A 100 -1.19 -15.32 6.55
N TYR A 101 -1.00 -15.22 7.87
CA TYR A 101 -1.02 -13.95 8.62
C TYR A 101 0.27 -13.67 9.39
N VAL A 102 1.38 -14.26 8.96
CA VAL A 102 2.68 -14.07 9.60
C VAL A 102 3.25 -12.68 9.32
N SER A 103 4.12 -12.21 10.22
CA SER A 103 4.96 -11.05 9.98
C SER A 103 6.06 -11.45 8.99
N SER A 104 6.12 -10.83 7.82
CA SER A 104 7.14 -11.14 6.80
C SER A 104 7.60 -9.90 6.04
N LEU A 105 8.87 -9.89 5.66
CA LEU A 105 9.54 -8.90 4.84
C LEU A 105 10.21 -9.61 3.65
N ARG A 106 9.86 -9.20 2.43
CA ARG A 106 10.43 -9.73 1.20
C ARG A 106 11.30 -8.65 0.55
N TYR A 107 12.62 -8.81 0.62
CA TYR A 107 13.55 -7.80 0.10
C TYR A 107 13.77 -7.97 -1.41
N HIS A 108 13.79 -6.85 -2.14
CA HIS A 108 13.97 -6.80 -3.60
C HIS A 108 15.44 -6.78 -4.01
N ASN A 109 16.32 -6.30 -3.13
CA ASN A 109 17.75 -6.19 -3.39
C ASN A 109 18.56 -6.23 -2.07
N LEU A 110 19.89 -6.27 -2.19
CA LEU A 110 20.79 -6.34 -1.02
C LEU A 110 20.76 -5.07 -0.16
N GLN A 111 20.47 -3.90 -0.75
CA GLN A 111 20.35 -2.65 -0.01
C GLN A 111 19.14 -2.69 0.93
N GLN A 112 17.97 -3.14 0.45
CA GLN A 112 16.80 -3.35 1.32
C GLN A 112 17.10 -4.33 2.45
N LYS A 113 17.81 -5.45 2.17
CA LYS A 113 18.22 -6.41 3.21
C LYS A 113 19.08 -5.77 4.31
N GLN A 114 20.01 -4.88 3.93
CA GLN A 114 20.85 -4.16 4.88
C GLN A 114 20.03 -3.20 5.74
N ILE A 115 19.14 -2.40 5.11
CA ILE A 115 18.27 -1.46 5.81
C ILE A 115 17.33 -2.21 6.77
N ILE A 116 16.72 -3.32 6.34
CA ILE A 116 15.90 -4.20 7.21
C ILE A 116 16.68 -4.59 8.46
N SER A 117 17.94 -5.00 8.31
CA SER A 117 18.76 -5.44 9.44
C SER A 117 19.06 -4.32 10.43
N LEU A 118 19.27 -3.09 9.93
CA LEU A 118 19.50 -1.91 10.77
C LEU A 118 18.22 -1.53 11.54
N VAL A 119 17.10 -1.38 10.85
CA VAL A 119 15.83 -0.99 11.45
C VAL A 119 15.29 -2.07 12.38
N LYS A 120 15.48 -3.36 12.06
CA LYS A 120 15.11 -4.47 12.96
C LYS A 120 15.79 -4.32 14.32
N ARG A 121 17.08 -3.99 14.33
CA ARG A 121 17.84 -3.81 15.58
C ARG A 121 17.31 -2.64 16.41
N GLU A 122 16.95 -1.54 15.77
CA GLU A 122 16.30 -0.41 16.45
C GLU A 122 14.96 -0.84 17.06
N MET A 123 14.13 -1.54 16.27
CA MET A 123 12.81 -1.98 16.71
C MET A 123 12.87 -3.05 17.81
N GLU A 124 13.88 -3.92 17.83
CA GLU A 124 14.12 -4.87 18.93
C GLU A 124 14.43 -4.15 20.25
N ILE A 125 15.21 -3.05 20.17
CA ILE A 125 15.49 -2.22 21.34
C ILE A 125 14.21 -1.52 21.81
N GLU A 126 13.41 -0.97 20.88
CA GLU A 126 12.13 -0.31 21.19
C GLU A 126 11.12 -1.30 21.80
N LEU A 127 11.04 -2.53 21.27
CA LEU A 127 10.12 -3.57 21.71
C LEU A 127 10.58 -4.25 23.01
N GLY A 128 11.89 -4.29 23.28
CA GLY A 128 12.46 -4.97 24.44
C GLY A 128 12.57 -6.49 24.30
N GLU A 129 12.43 -7.01 23.08
CA GLU A 129 12.55 -8.44 22.76
C GLU A 129 13.05 -8.64 21.31
N SER A 130 13.45 -9.87 20.98
CA SER A 130 13.86 -10.22 19.61
C SER A 130 12.67 -10.22 18.65
N ILE A 131 12.85 -9.70 17.44
CA ILE A 131 11.83 -9.70 16.39
C ILE A 131 11.95 -10.97 15.54
N GLU A 132 10.83 -11.68 15.38
CA GLU A 132 10.71 -12.96 14.66
C GLU A 132 10.16 -12.81 13.23
N THR A 133 10.00 -11.59 12.72
CA THR A 133 9.59 -11.32 11.33
C THR A 133 10.46 -12.13 10.34
N GLU A 134 9.81 -12.90 9.47
CA GLU A 134 10.49 -13.63 8.41
C GLU A 134 11.14 -12.66 7.40
N ILE A 135 12.44 -12.79 7.14
CA ILE A 135 13.15 -11.93 6.19
C ILE A 135 13.77 -12.80 5.10
N THR A 136 13.23 -12.72 3.88
CA THR A 136 13.69 -13.52 2.73
C THR A 136 13.76 -12.65 1.47
N PRO A 137 14.48 -13.07 0.41
CA PRO A 137 14.36 -12.41 -0.88
C PRO A 137 12.92 -12.52 -1.39
N LEU A 138 12.47 -11.54 -2.17
CA LEU A 138 11.23 -11.65 -2.92
C LEU A 138 11.35 -12.74 -3.99
N GLY A 139 10.43 -13.70 -3.95
CA GLY A 139 10.22 -14.66 -5.03
C GLY A 139 9.22 -14.10 -6.05
N HIS A 140 8.04 -14.70 -6.11
CA HIS A 140 6.94 -14.23 -6.96
C HIS A 140 5.85 -13.56 -6.11
N PHE A 141 5.31 -12.43 -6.58
CA PHE A 141 4.12 -11.80 -6.01
C PHE A 141 2.93 -12.04 -6.94
N THR A 142 1.89 -12.70 -6.43
CA THR A 142 0.63 -12.88 -7.16
C THR A 142 -0.40 -11.88 -6.65
N LEU A 143 -0.89 -11.01 -7.55
CA LEU A 143 -1.92 -10.04 -7.23
C LEU A 143 -3.20 -10.75 -6.75
N ALA A 144 -3.74 -10.33 -5.61
CA ALA A 144 -4.99 -10.87 -5.10
C ALA A 144 -6.18 -10.41 -5.96
N GLU A 145 -7.28 -11.15 -5.86
CA GLU A 145 -8.48 -10.92 -6.64
C GLU A 145 -9.01 -9.49 -6.45
N ASN A 146 -9.64 -8.93 -7.49
CA ASN A 146 -10.07 -7.53 -7.49
C ASN A 146 -10.86 -7.13 -6.24
N ARG A 147 -11.72 -8.00 -5.71
CA ARG A 147 -12.51 -7.77 -4.49
C ARG A 147 -11.67 -7.42 -3.25
N HIS A 148 -10.39 -7.79 -3.22
CA HIS A 148 -9.48 -7.49 -2.10
C HIS A 148 -8.77 -6.14 -2.24
N GLN A 149 -8.66 -5.61 -3.46
CA GLN A 149 -7.95 -4.36 -3.72
C GLN A 149 -8.80 -3.15 -3.33
N LYS A 150 -8.20 -2.16 -2.65
CA LYS A 150 -8.87 -0.95 -2.15
C LYS A 150 -10.16 -1.28 -1.40
N TYR A 151 -10.08 -2.30 -0.54
CA TYR A 151 -11.25 -2.96 0.06
C TYR A 151 -12.21 -1.98 0.73
N TYR A 152 -11.71 -1.02 1.50
CA TYR A 152 -12.56 -0.08 2.22
C TYR A 152 -13.20 0.95 1.29
N LEU A 153 -12.47 1.45 0.29
CA LEU A 153 -13.03 2.35 -0.73
C LEU A 153 -14.19 1.67 -1.50
N LYS A 154 -14.03 0.38 -1.84
CA LYS A 154 -15.08 -0.38 -2.55
C LYS A 154 -16.36 -0.60 -1.75
N ARG A 155 -16.37 -0.29 -0.45
CA ARG A 155 -17.59 -0.29 0.38
C ARG A 155 -18.45 0.97 0.18
N TYR A 156 -18.00 1.92 -0.64
CA TYR A 156 -18.72 3.14 -1.01
C TYR A 156 -19.07 3.13 -2.51
N PRO A 157 -20.00 2.25 -2.95
CA PRO A 157 -20.32 2.09 -4.37
C PRO A 157 -20.81 3.39 -5.04
N ASN A 158 -21.57 4.22 -4.31
CA ASN A 158 -22.05 5.51 -4.81
C ASN A 158 -20.90 6.49 -5.11
N ILE A 159 -19.78 6.40 -4.38
CA ILE A 159 -18.58 7.20 -4.64
C ILE A 159 -17.88 6.71 -5.90
N LEU A 160 -17.73 5.39 -6.06
CA LEU A 160 -17.14 4.81 -7.26
C LEU A 160 -17.96 5.11 -8.52
N GLU A 161 -19.28 5.14 -8.41
CA GLU A 161 -20.17 5.56 -9.50
C GLU A 161 -19.94 7.03 -9.87
N GLN A 162 -19.81 7.93 -8.89
CA GLN A 162 -19.48 9.34 -9.14
C GLN A 162 -18.11 9.52 -9.82
N LEU A 163 -17.18 8.59 -9.59
CA LEU A 163 -15.81 8.63 -10.11
C LEU A 163 -15.59 7.71 -11.32
N HIS A 164 -16.64 7.11 -11.90
CA HIS A 164 -16.48 6.11 -12.96
C HIS A 164 -15.69 6.64 -14.17
N SER A 165 -15.86 7.91 -14.51
CA SER A 165 -15.14 8.56 -15.62
C SER A 165 -13.65 8.77 -15.32
N LEU A 166 -13.28 8.85 -14.05
CA LEU A 166 -11.91 8.98 -13.57
C LEU A 166 -11.20 7.62 -13.54
N TYR A 167 -11.94 6.53 -13.36
CA TYR A 167 -11.44 5.16 -13.28
C TYR A 167 -11.97 4.30 -14.44
N PRO A 168 -11.34 4.35 -15.62
CA PRO A 168 -11.83 3.63 -16.80
C PRO A 168 -11.75 2.10 -16.68
N SER A 169 -10.97 1.55 -15.74
CA SER A 169 -10.87 0.12 -15.52
C SER A 169 -10.66 -0.25 -14.05
N ALA A 170 -10.75 -1.54 -13.75
CA ALA A 170 -10.43 -2.08 -12.44
C ALA A 170 -8.95 -1.83 -12.07
N GLU A 171 -8.04 -2.00 -13.03
CA GLU A 171 -6.61 -1.79 -12.86
C GLU A 171 -6.29 -0.34 -12.56
N SER A 172 -6.95 0.63 -13.23
CA SER A 172 -6.69 2.04 -12.95
C SER A 172 -7.12 2.47 -11.54
N LEU A 173 -8.14 1.82 -10.94
CA LEU A 173 -8.47 2.01 -9.53
C LEU A 173 -7.40 1.41 -8.60
N ILE A 174 -6.84 0.25 -8.97
CA ILE A 174 -5.84 -0.46 -8.16
C ILE A 174 -4.53 0.34 -8.11
N ASP A 175 -4.09 0.85 -9.27
CA ASP A 175 -2.80 1.51 -9.44
C ASP A 175 -2.80 3.01 -9.10
N SER A 176 -3.95 3.56 -8.67
CA SER A 176 -4.07 4.99 -8.46
C SER A 176 -3.66 5.47 -7.06
N THR A 177 -2.84 6.53 -7.05
CA THR A 177 -2.46 7.27 -5.83
C THR A 177 -3.68 7.83 -5.13
N PHE A 178 -4.59 8.43 -5.90
CA PHE A 178 -5.82 9.00 -5.36
C PHE A 178 -6.73 7.93 -4.75
N ALA A 179 -6.82 6.75 -5.37
CA ALA A 179 -7.56 5.62 -4.79
C ALA A 179 -6.92 5.08 -3.51
N ALA A 180 -5.58 5.04 -3.43
CA ALA A 180 -4.86 4.64 -2.22
C ALA A 180 -5.17 5.60 -1.05
N ARG A 181 -5.13 6.91 -1.29
CA ARG A 181 -5.50 7.93 -0.28
C ARG A 181 -6.95 7.80 0.16
N MET A 182 -7.88 7.67 -0.79
CA MET A 182 -9.30 7.49 -0.47
C MET A 182 -9.57 6.21 0.33
N ASN A 183 -8.89 5.10 0.02
CA ASN A 183 -8.99 3.85 0.77
C ASN A 183 -8.50 4.01 2.22
N GLY A 184 -7.40 4.76 2.42
CA GLY A 184 -6.92 5.16 3.74
C GLY A 184 -7.93 6.02 4.49
N PHE A 185 -8.42 7.08 3.85
CA PHE A 185 -9.39 8.03 4.40
C PHE A 185 -10.62 7.34 4.97
N VAL A 186 -11.30 6.53 4.16
CA VAL A 186 -12.54 5.87 4.60
C VAL A 186 -12.30 4.81 5.67
N LYS A 187 -11.07 4.34 5.81
CA LYS A 187 -10.69 3.45 6.92
C LYS A 187 -10.37 4.21 8.22
N GLY A 188 -10.30 5.55 8.16
CA GLY A 188 -9.97 6.43 9.27
C GLY A 188 -8.49 6.80 9.36
N PHE A 189 -7.72 6.61 8.29
CA PHE A 189 -6.33 7.07 8.22
C PHE A 189 -6.27 8.44 7.53
N GLY A 190 -5.90 9.45 8.31
CA GLY A 190 -5.87 10.84 7.88
C GLY A 190 -7.24 11.52 7.89
N THR A 191 -7.24 12.79 7.51
CA THR A 191 -8.43 13.65 7.43
C THR A 191 -8.59 14.18 6.01
N ARG A 192 -9.77 14.71 5.71
CA ARG A 192 -10.04 15.34 4.42
C ARG A 192 -9.04 16.47 4.12
N ASP A 193 -8.77 17.32 5.11
CA ASP A 193 -7.87 18.46 4.98
C ASP A 193 -6.43 18.03 4.75
N GLN A 194 -5.97 16.97 5.44
CA GLN A 194 -4.64 16.41 5.19
C GLN A 194 -4.47 15.90 3.77
N ILE A 195 -5.49 15.22 3.22
CA ILE A 195 -5.47 14.74 1.85
C ILE A 195 -5.47 15.91 0.86
N VAL A 196 -6.31 16.92 1.07
CA VAL A 196 -6.33 18.12 0.22
C VAL A 196 -4.99 18.84 0.25
N ASN A 197 -4.41 19.03 1.44
CA ASN A 197 -3.10 19.67 1.59
C ASN A 197 -1.99 18.88 0.89
N GLU A 198 -2.03 17.55 0.96
CA GLU A 198 -1.10 16.70 0.21
C GLU A 198 -1.33 16.84 -1.30
N MET A 199 -2.58 16.79 -1.75
CA MET A 199 -2.94 16.93 -3.16
C MET A 199 -2.45 18.27 -3.74
N GLU A 200 -2.46 19.36 -2.97
CA GLU A 200 -1.92 20.66 -3.38
C GLU A 200 -0.41 20.62 -3.67
N SER A 201 0.33 19.72 -3.02
CA SER A 201 1.76 19.53 -3.25
C SER A 201 2.08 18.59 -4.41
N TRP A 202 1.07 17.92 -4.98
CA TRP A 202 1.30 16.97 -6.07
C TRP A 202 1.85 17.69 -7.32
N PRO A 203 2.86 17.11 -7.99
CA PRO A 203 3.54 17.71 -9.15
C PRO A 203 2.71 17.62 -10.43
N LEU A 204 1.42 17.94 -10.32
CA LEU A 204 0.47 18.00 -11.42
C LEU A 204 0.37 19.42 -11.96
N HIS A 205 -0.03 19.55 -13.22
CA HIS A 205 -0.45 20.81 -13.79
C HIS A 205 -1.61 21.41 -12.96
N GLU A 206 -1.54 22.71 -12.64
CA GLU A 206 -2.47 23.42 -11.75
C GLU A 206 -3.94 23.07 -12.00
N ASN A 207 -4.38 23.20 -13.26
CA ASN A 207 -5.77 22.92 -13.63
C ASN A 207 -6.21 21.49 -13.31
N VAL A 208 -5.32 20.50 -13.46
CA VAL A 208 -5.61 19.09 -13.18
C VAL A 208 -5.73 18.88 -11.68
N ARG A 209 -4.78 19.42 -10.93
CA ARG A 209 -4.76 19.37 -9.46
C ARG A 209 -6.03 19.97 -8.86
N GLN A 210 -6.37 21.19 -9.27
CA GLN A 210 -7.57 21.88 -8.79
C GLN A 210 -8.86 21.14 -9.16
N GLN A 211 -8.94 20.57 -10.37
CA GLN A 211 -10.09 19.75 -10.77
C GLN A 211 -10.24 18.50 -9.89
N LEU A 212 -9.14 17.80 -9.60
CA LEU A 212 -9.14 16.60 -8.79
C LEU A 212 -9.51 16.90 -7.32
N ILE A 213 -8.94 17.97 -6.75
CA ILE A 213 -9.28 18.45 -5.40
C ILE A 213 -10.76 18.82 -5.33
N GLN A 214 -11.27 19.58 -6.30
CA GLN A 214 -12.69 19.92 -6.34
C GLN A 214 -13.60 18.70 -6.49
N GLN A 215 -13.20 17.68 -7.24
CA GLN A 215 -13.93 16.41 -7.30
C GLN A 215 -13.96 15.74 -5.93
N PHE A 216 -12.80 15.58 -5.27
CA PHE A 216 -12.71 15.01 -3.94
C PHE A 216 -13.57 15.76 -2.90
N LEU A 217 -13.59 17.10 -2.97
CA LEU A 217 -14.38 17.96 -2.08
C LEU A 217 -15.91 17.86 -2.33
N LYS A 218 -16.33 17.45 -3.54
CA LYS A 218 -17.75 17.24 -3.87
C LYS A 218 -18.28 15.86 -3.45
N LEU A 219 -17.40 14.89 -3.21
CA LEU A 219 -17.80 13.55 -2.78
C LEU A 219 -18.55 13.59 -1.44
N LYS A 220 -19.62 12.81 -1.38
CA LYS A 220 -20.48 12.61 -0.20
C LYS A 220 -20.27 11.20 0.33
N TRP A 221 -19.41 11.09 1.34
CA TRP A 221 -18.99 9.85 1.98
C TRP A 221 -20.08 9.27 2.88
#